data_AF-A0A1M5G2Z8-F1
#
_entry.id   AF-A0A1M5G2Z8-F1
#
_cell.length_a   1.000
_cell.length_b   1.000
_cell.length_c   1.000
_cell.angle_alpha   90.00
_cell.angle_beta   90.00
_cell.angle_gamma   90.00
#
_symmetry.space_group_name_H-M   'P 1'
#
loop_
_entity.id
_entity.type
_entity.pdbx_description
1 polymer ?
#
loop_
_entity_poly.entity_id
_entity_poly.type
_entity_poly.pdbx_seq_one_letter_code
_entity_poly.pdbx_strand_id
1 'polypeptide(L)'
;MGIHKSFFYYESTKDDSEVEAAIRQKAEVTNEGFWKIFRLIRKDGHPWNHKKVHRVYEAIHFNKRKPLRKRLPARVKNPLVTPEQENVT
;
A
#
# COMPACT_ATOMS: atom_id res chain seq x y z
N MET A 1 18.93 6.29 -41.29
CA MET A 1 18.75 6.88 -39.95
C MET A 1 20.02 6.61 -39.14
N GLY A 2 20.89 7.61 -38.98
CA GLY A 2 22.17 7.44 -38.28
C GLY A 2 22.02 7.72 -36.78
N ILE A 3 22.07 6.68 -35.96
CA ILE A 3 22.13 6.81 -34.50
C ILE A 3 23.57 7.19 -34.12
N HIS A 4 23.74 8.25 -33.35
CA HIS A 4 25.06 8.75 -32.94
C HIS A 4 25.73 7.77 -31.97
N LYS A 5 27.03 7.51 -32.16
CA LYS A 5 27.81 6.50 -31.40
C LYS A 5 27.79 6.70 -29.88
N SER A 6 27.58 7.94 -29.41
CA SER A 6 27.44 8.23 -27.97
C SER A 6 26.22 7.56 -27.33
N PHE A 7 25.15 7.29 -28.08
CA PHE A 7 23.98 6.58 -27.57
C PHE A 7 24.28 5.12 -27.20
N PHE A 8 25.30 4.49 -27.83
CA PHE A 8 25.67 3.11 -27.54
C PHE A 8 26.33 2.93 -26.15
N TYR A 9 26.92 3.99 -25.60
CA TYR A 9 27.62 3.95 -24.31
C TYR A 9 26.82 4.62 -23.18
N TYR A 10 25.65 5.16 -23.48
CA TYR A 10 24.84 5.82 -22.46
C TYR A 10 24.16 4.78 -21.57
N GLU A 11 24.56 4.76 -20.30
CA GLU A 11 23.84 4.04 -19.24
C GLU A 11 23.20 5.06 -18.29
N SER A 12 21.90 4.94 -18.06
CA SER A 12 21.23 5.79 -17.09
C SER A 12 21.47 5.25 -15.68
N THR A 13 22.42 5.82 -14.95
CA THR A 13 22.57 5.54 -13.53
C THR A 13 21.47 6.27 -12.76
N LYS A 14 20.56 5.53 -12.13
CA LYS A 14 19.54 6.08 -11.24
C LYS A 14 19.80 5.52 -9.86
N ASP A 15 20.42 6.33 -9.01
CA ASP A 15 20.51 6.00 -7.59
C ASP A 15 19.19 6.33 -6.90
N ASP A 16 18.55 5.28 -6.41
CA ASP A 16 17.28 5.31 -5.70
C ASP A 16 17.41 4.89 -4.24
N SER A 17 18.64 4.64 -3.77
CA SER A 17 18.93 4.08 -2.44
C SER A 17 18.34 4.93 -1.31
N GLU A 18 18.43 6.27 -1.43
CA GLU A 18 17.83 7.20 -0.47
C GLU A 18 16.30 7.12 -0.44
N VAL A 19 15.67 7.00 -1.62
CA VAL A 19 14.22 6.92 -1.76
C VAL A 19 13.72 5.60 -1.19
N GLU A 20 14.45 4.52 -1.45
CA GLU A 20 14.18 3.19 -0.88
C GLU A 20 14.26 3.21 0.65
N ALA A 21 15.34 3.77 1.22
CA ALA A 21 15.51 3.87 2.66
C ALA A 21 14.36 4.65 3.32
N ALA A 22 13.99 5.80 2.75
CA ALA A 22 12.89 6.62 3.25
C ALA A 22 11.54 5.88 3.14
N ILE A 23 11.28 5.16 2.05
CA ILE A 23 10.06 4.36 1.90
C ILE A 23 10.01 3.27 2.98
N ARG A 24 11.10 2.51 3.18
CA ARG A 24 11.15 1.43 4.19
C ARG A 24 10.89 1.97 5.59
N GLN A 25 11.57 3.05 5.97
CA GLN A 25 11.40 3.70 7.28
C GLN A 25 9.94 4.11 7.54
N LYS A 26 9.26 4.68 6.54
CA LYS A 26 7.85 5.12 6.71
C LYS A 26 6.85 3.98 6.59
N ALA A 27 7.18 2.95 5.82
CA ALA A 27 6.32 1.77 5.68
C ALA A 27 6.20 1.01 7.00
N GLU A 28 7.27 0.92 7.79
CA GLU A 28 7.27 0.34 9.14
C GLU A 28 6.32 1.06 10.09
N VAL A 29 6.32 2.40 10.06
CA VAL A 29 5.49 3.22 10.96
C VAL A 29 4.01 3.14 10.60
N THR A 30 3.67 3.15 9.31
CA THR A 30 2.30 3.46 8.88
C THR A 30 1.52 2.22 8.45
N ASN A 31 2.18 1.13 8.06
CA ASN A 31 1.57 -0.09 7.54
C ASN A 31 0.53 0.11 6.39
N GLU A 32 0.45 1.33 5.84
CA GLU A 32 -0.52 1.78 4.84
C GLU A 32 0.09 1.82 3.43
N GLY A 33 -0.71 2.18 2.43
CA GLY A 33 -0.30 2.19 1.03
C GLY A 33 0.52 3.42 0.61
N PHE A 34 0.94 3.41 -0.66
CA PHE A 34 1.80 4.41 -1.30
C PHE A 34 1.45 5.86 -0.98
N TRP A 35 0.19 6.28 -1.15
CA TRP A 35 -0.19 7.68 -1.00
C TRP A 35 0.06 8.25 0.40
N LYS A 36 -0.09 7.41 1.44
CA LYS A 36 0.16 7.84 2.81
C LYS A 36 1.66 7.92 3.11
N ILE A 37 2.43 6.93 2.65
CA ILE A 37 3.90 6.93 2.73
C ILE A 37 4.46 8.17 1.99
N PHE A 38 3.99 8.44 0.77
CA PHE A 38 4.41 9.60 0.00
C PHE A 38 4.11 10.93 0.72
N ARG A 39 2.94 11.05 1.34
CA ARG A 39 2.57 12.25 2.11
C ARG A 39 3.48 12.43 3.33
N LEU A 40 3.90 11.35 4.01
CA LEU A 40 4.85 11.41 5.12
C LEU A 40 6.24 11.83 4.65
N ILE A 41 6.73 11.24 3.56
CA ILE A 41 8.01 11.62 2.93
C ILE A 41 8.02 13.11 2.56
N ARG A 42 6.88 13.64 2.07
CA ARG A 42 6.70 15.07 1.79
C ARG A 42 6.62 15.93 3.04
N LYS A 43 6.02 15.44 4.12
CA LYS A 43 5.99 16.13 5.42
C LYS A 43 7.40 16.27 6.00
N ASP A 44 8.27 15.29 5.77
CA ASP A 44 9.68 15.34 6.16
C ASP A 44 10.53 16.30 5.29
N GLY A 45 9.94 16.92 4.27
CA GLY A 45 10.63 17.91 3.43
C GLY A 45 11.36 17.36 2.20
N HIS A 46 11.23 16.06 1.90
CA HIS A 46 11.88 15.50 0.71
C HIS A 46 11.27 16.06 -0.59
N PRO A 47 12.08 16.54 -1.55
CA PRO A 47 11.58 17.18 -2.78
C PRO A 47 11.18 16.18 -3.89
N TRP A 48 11.29 14.87 -3.66
CA TRP A 48 11.15 13.85 -4.71
C TRP A 48 9.76 13.81 -5.36
N ASN A 49 9.69 13.80 -6.69
CA ASN A 49 8.44 13.63 -7.43
C ASN A 49 7.77 12.30 -7.07
N HIS A 50 6.44 12.29 -6.92
CA HIS A 50 5.66 11.07 -6.66
C HIS A 50 5.93 9.97 -7.69
N LYS A 51 6.24 10.31 -8.96
CA LYS A 51 6.61 9.31 -9.98
C LYS A 51 7.90 8.56 -9.63
N LYS A 52 8.92 9.27 -9.11
CA LYS A 52 10.19 8.65 -8.67
C LYS A 52 9.91 7.71 -7.49
N VAL A 53 9.20 8.22 -6.48
CA VAL A 53 8.86 7.45 -5.28
C VAL A 53 7.99 6.24 -5.63
N HIS A 54 7.02 6.37 -6.54
CA HIS A 54 6.13 5.28 -6.95
C HIS A 54 6.89 4.16 -7.65
N ARG A 55 7.79 4.50 -8.58
CA ARG A 55 8.62 3.49 -9.25
C ARG A 55 9.44 2.68 -8.25
N VAL A 56 10.08 3.36 -7.30
CA VAL A 56 10.90 2.70 -6.27
C VAL A 56 10.01 1.87 -5.35
N TYR A 57 8.86 2.40 -4.95
CA TYR A 57 7.86 1.68 -4.15
C TYR A 57 7.37 0.39 -4.82
N GLU A 58 7.10 0.42 -6.13
CA GLU A 58 6.73 -0.77 -6.91
C GLU A 58 7.88 -1.76 -7.03
N ALA A 59 9.11 -1.27 -7.25
CA ALA A 59 10.31 -2.09 -7.36
C ALA A 59 10.62 -2.87 -6.06
N ILE A 60 10.34 -2.29 -4.89
CA ILE A 60 10.52 -2.96 -3.59
C ILE A 60 9.34 -3.90 -3.28
N HIS A 61 8.37 -4.05 -4.18
CA HIS A 61 7.21 -4.94 -4.04
C HIS A 61 6.39 -4.74 -2.75
N PHE A 62 6.29 -3.51 -2.24
CA PHE A 62 5.52 -3.20 -1.02
C PHE A 62 3.99 -3.20 -1.22
N ASN A 63 3.51 -3.67 -2.38
CA ASN A 63 2.10 -3.70 -2.71
C ASN A 63 1.36 -4.77 -1.90
N LYS A 64 0.74 -4.33 -0.80
CA LYS A 64 -0.18 -5.18 -0.04
C LYS A 64 -1.43 -5.45 -0.85
N ARG A 65 -1.73 -6.74 -1.02
CA ARG A 65 -3.01 -7.16 -1.58
C ARG A 65 -4.14 -6.80 -0.61
N LYS A 66 -5.16 -6.11 -1.11
CA LYS A 66 -6.40 -5.91 -0.36
C LYS A 66 -7.04 -7.29 -0.12
N PRO A 67 -7.35 -7.67 1.13
CA PRO A 67 -8.04 -8.93 1.36
C PRO A 67 -9.42 -8.88 0.71
N LEU A 68 -9.79 -9.96 0.04
CA LEU A 68 -11.16 -10.12 -0.47
C LEU A 68 -12.13 -10.14 0.71
N ARG A 69 -13.35 -9.64 0.50
CA ARG A 69 -14.42 -9.76 1.50
C ARG A 69 -14.65 -11.23 1.79
N LYS A 70 -14.32 -11.66 3.01
CA LYS A 70 -14.63 -13.02 3.47
C LYS A 70 -16.15 -13.15 3.60
N ARG A 71 -16.70 -14.32 3.23
CA ARG A 71 -18.10 -14.62 3.50
C ARG A 71 -18.28 -14.69 5.02
N LEU A 72 -19.31 -14.02 5.53
CA LEU A 72 -19.75 -14.26 6.90
C LEU A 72 -20.31 -15.69 6.97
N PRO A 73 -20.16 -16.40 8.11
CA PRO A 73 -20.84 -17.67 8.30
C PRO A 73 -22.34 -17.49 8.12
N ALA A 74 -23.02 -18.52 7.61
CA ALA A 74 -24.46 -18.50 7.47
C ALA A 74 -25.10 -18.27 8.84
N ARG A 75 -26.02 -17.31 8.93
CA ARG A 75 -26.78 -17.08 10.17
C ARG A 75 -27.73 -18.26 10.37
N VAL A 76 -27.46 -19.09 11.38
CA VAL A 76 -28.40 -20.12 11.81
C VAL A 76 -29.59 -19.41 12.45
N LYS A 77 -30.78 -19.58 11.88
CA LYS A 77 -32.01 -19.06 12.48
C LYS A 77 -32.41 -19.99 13.62
N ASN A 78 -32.27 -19.53 14.86
CA ASN A 78 -32.85 -20.23 15.99
C ASN A 78 -34.36 -19.91 16.02
N PRO A 79 -35.23 -20.92 16.16
CA PRO A 79 -36.64 -20.67 16.37
C PRO A 79 -36.84 -19.86 17.65
N LEU A 80 -37.78 -18.91 17.60
CA LEU A 80 -38.24 -18.22 18.80
C LEU A 80 -38.96 -19.24 19.68
N VAL A 81 -38.53 -19.37 20.93
CA VAL A 81 -39.23 -20.20 21.92
C VAL A 81 -40.44 -19.42 22.39
N THR A 82 -41.62 -19.99 22.23
CA THR A 82 -42.84 -19.46 22.85
C THR A 82 -42.78 -19.80 24.35
N PRO A 83 -42.82 -18.81 25.25
CA PRO A 83 -42.88 -19.08 26.68
C PRO A 83 -44.22 -19.73 27.03
N GLU A 84 -44.21 -20.66 27.99
CA GLU A 84 -45.44 -21.32 28.48
C GLU A 84 -46.33 -20.37 29.30
N GLN A 85 -45.76 -19.30 29.85
CA GLN A 85 -46.47 -18.36 30.71
C GLN A 85 -46.15 -16.92 30.32
N GLU A 86 -47.12 -16.05 30.57
CA GLU A 86 -47.01 -14.60 30.38
C GLU A 86 -46.01 -14.01 31.39
N ASN A 87 -45.26 -12.99 30.97
CA ASN A 87 -44.40 -12.24 31.89
C ASN A 87 -45.29 -11.44 32.84
N VAL A 88 -45.36 -11.86 34.10
CA VAL A 88 -46.06 -11.12 35.15
C VAL A 88 -45.18 -9.93 35.56
N THR A 89 -45.76 -8.73 35.53
CA THR A 89 -45.12 -7.46 35.92
C THR A 89 -45.10 -7.28 37.42
#